data_AF-A0A7J7N658-F1
#
_entry.id   AF-A0A7J7N658-F1
#
_cell.length_a   1.000
_cell.length_b   1.000
_cell.length_c   1.000
_cell.angle_alpha   90.00
_cell.angle_beta   90.00
_cell.angle_gamma   90.00
#
_symmetry.space_group_name_H-M   'P 1'
#
loop_
_entity.id
_entity.type
_entity.pdbx_description
1 polymer ?
#
loop_
_entity_poly.entity_id
_entity_poly.type
_entity_poly.pdbx_seq_one_letter_code
_entity_poly.pdbx_strand_id
1 'polypeptide(L)'
;KFLNKEGLLTQYNKNSSIWTGLKEAIVTAKANSKWIIGSGKDIDFWRECWGSEVAIIDLFDILPNIWKYYNAKLSQIIHQHSWFAPPKIAELLDSLGIDLNNITLNNSELDVRV
;
A
#
# COMPACT_ATOMS: atom_id res chain seq x y z
N LYS A 1 21.59 10.67 20.03
CA LYS A 1 22.93 11.31 19.97
C LYS A 1 23.96 10.21 20.00
N PHE A 2 24.94 10.22 19.10
CA PHE A 2 25.93 9.16 19.01
C PHE A 2 27.18 9.54 19.80
N LEU A 3 27.86 8.55 20.37
CA LEU A 3 29.17 8.74 20.99
C LEU A 3 30.25 8.41 19.96
N ASN A 4 31.39 9.10 20.02
CA ASN A 4 32.57 8.74 19.25
C ASN A 4 33.31 7.57 19.93
N LYS A 5 34.45 7.13 19.37
CA LYS A 5 35.25 6.04 19.92
C LYS A 5 35.83 6.34 21.32
N GLU A 6 35.88 7.62 21.69
CA GLU A 6 36.31 8.08 23.02
C GLU A 6 35.13 8.32 23.98
N GLY A 7 33.89 7.96 23.60
CA GLY A 7 32.72 8.13 24.47
C GLY A 7 32.18 9.57 24.55
N LEU A 8 32.64 10.48 23.68
CA LEU A 8 32.16 11.87 23.63
C LEU A 8 30.98 12.03 22.67
N LEU A 9 30.04 12.91 23.01
CA LEU A 9 28.89 13.24 22.17
C LEU A 9 29.34 13.84 20.84
N THR A 10 28.97 13.21 19.72
CA THR A 10 29.27 13.73 18.39
C THR A 10 28.47 15.01 18.13
N GLN A 11 29.16 16.12 17.87
CA GLN A 11 28.57 17.45 17.63
C GLN A 11 28.19 17.74 16.17
N TYR A 12 28.55 16.86 15.22
CA TYR A 12 28.14 16.99 13.82
C TYR A 12 26.95 16.09 13.49
N ASN A 13 26.06 16.57 12.62
CA ASN A 13 24.98 15.74 12.07
C ASN A 13 25.60 14.64 11.21
N LYS A 14 25.38 13.37 11.58
CA LYS A 14 25.67 12.23 10.71
C LYS A 14 24.63 12.20 9.58
N ASN A 15 24.81 13.09 8.61
CA ASN A 15 24.05 13.05 7.37
C ASN A 15 24.60 11.93 6.51
N SER A 16 23.79 10.89 6.27
CA SER A 16 24.13 9.83 5.34
C SER A 16 24.08 10.38 3.92
N SER A 17 25.21 10.44 3.22
CA SER A 17 25.26 10.76 1.78
C SER A 17 24.49 9.73 0.95
N ILE A 18 24.38 8.50 1.45
CA ILE A 18 23.60 7.41 0.83
C ILE A 18 22.10 7.75 0.85
N TRP A 19 21.60 8.43 1.89
CA TRP A 19 20.17 8.74 2.01
C TRP A 19 19.69 9.65 0.87
N THR A 20 20.51 10.61 0.44
CA THR A 20 20.15 11.50 -0.68
C THR A 20 19.99 10.71 -1.97
N GLY A 21 20.97 9.87 -2.34
CA GLY A 21 20.86 9.03 -3.54
C GLY A 21 19.73 8.00 -3.44
N LEU A 22 19.49 7.44 -2.24
CA LEU A 22 18.40 6.50 -2.02
C LEU A 22 17.02 7.15 -2.15
N LYS A 23 16.84 8.42 -1.75
CA LYS A 23 15.56 9.12 -1.93
C LYS A 23 15.16 9.19 -3.41
N GLU A 24 16.08 9.59 -4.26
CA GLU A 24 15.85 9.68 -5.72
C GLU A 24 15.55 8.30 -6.31
N ALA A 25 16.32 7.29 -5.90
CA ALA A 25 16.08 5.91 -6.29
C ALA A 25 14.71 5.38 -5.83
N ILE A 26 14.28 5.70 -4.60
CA ILE A 26 12.96 5.30 -4.06
C ILE A 26 11.83 5.97 -4.84
N VAL A 27 11.94 7.26 -5.15
CA VAL A 27 10.93 7.97 -5.96
C VAL A 27 10.81 7.32 -7.33
N THR A 28 11.94 7.05 -7.98
CA THR A 28 11.97 6.38 -9.29
C THR A 28 11.43 4.96 -9.23
N ALA A 29 11.81 4.19 -8.20
CA ALA A 29 11.33 2.82 -8.00
C ALA A 29 9.82 2.81 -7.77
N LYS A 30 9.28 3.70 -6.93
CA LYS A 30 7.84 3.84 -6.70
C LYS A 30 7.09 4.18 -7.98
N ALA A 31 7.58 5.14 -8.76
CA ALA A 31 6.96 5.54 -10.03
C ALA A 31 6.92 4.43 -11.08
N ASN A 32 7.80 3.42 -10.96
CA ASN A 32 7.88 2.28 -11.88
C ASN A 32 7.46 0.95 -11.24
N SER A 33 6.89 0.98 -10.04
CA SER A 33 6.40 -0.21 -9.35
C SER A 33 4.91 -0.40 -9.60
N LYS A 34 4.46 -1.65 -9.55
CA LYS A 34 3.03 -2.02 -9.59
C LYS A 34 2.66 -2.81 -8.35
N TRP A 35 1.40 -2.69 -7.94
CA TRP A 35 0.85 -3.50 -6.86
C TRP A 35 0.74 -4.96 -7.31
N ILE A 36 1.25 -5.85 -6.47
CA ILE A 36 1.03 -7.30 -6.58
C ILE A 36 0.23 -7.72 -5.36
N ILE A 37 -0.95 -8.29 -5.59
CA ILE A 37 -1.87 -8.70 -4.53
C ILE A 37 -2.01 -10.20 -4.55
N GLY A 38 -1.83 -10.84 -3.40
CA GLY A 38 -2.08 -12.28 -3.23
C GLY A 38 -3.57 -12.61 -3.20
N SER A 39 -3.97 -13.48 -2.28
CA SER A 39 -5.38 -13.91 -2.15
C SER A 39 -6.33 -12.82 -1.63
N GLY A 40 -5.82 -11.69 -1.12
CA GLY A 40 -6.62 -10.62 -0.53
C GLY A 40 -7.36 -11.01 0.77
N LYS A 41 -7.06 -12.17 1.37
CA LYS A 41 -7.73 -12.64 2.60
C LYS A 41 -7.37 -11.80 3.82
N ASP A 42 -6.12 -11.35 3.89
CA ASP A 42 -5.62 -10.55 5.01
C ASP A 42 -5.80 -9.05 4.78
N ILE A 43 -6.01 -8.61 3.53
CA ILE A 43 -6.11 -7.20 3.15
C ILE A 43 -7.54 -6.69 3.40
N ASP A 44 -7.67 -5.65 4.21
CA ASP A 44 -8.91 -4.90 4.36
C ASP A 44 -9.22 -4.06 3.12
N PHE A 45 -10.45 -4.19 2.59
CA PHE A 45 -10.85 -3.48 1.40
C PHE A 45 -10.88 -1.95 1.59
N TRP A 46 -11.29 -1.47 2.78
CA TRP A 46 -11.54 -0.05 3.01
C TRP A 46 -10.35 0.68 3.61
N ARG A 47 -9.61 0.01 4.50
CA ARG A 47 -8.63 0.63 5.42
C ARG A 47 -7.17 0.46 5.01
N GLU A 48 -6.89 -0.34 4.00
CA GLU A 48 -5.53 -0.56 3.52
C GLU A 48 -5.32 0.06 2.13
N CYS A 49 -4.09 0.51 1.88
CA CYS A 49 -3.65 1.05 0.60
C CYS A 49 -3.26 -0.09 -0.34
N TRP A 50 -4.25 -0.73 -0.98
CA TRP A 50 -3.99 -1.87 -1.88
C TRP A 50 -4.08 -1.53 -3.38
N GLY A 51 -4.72 -0.39 -3.72
CA GLY A 51 -4.86 0.06 -5.12
C GLY A 51 -4.53 1.54 -5.34
N SER A 52 -4.12 2.24 -4.28
CA SER A 52 -3.88 3.68 -4.24
C SER A 52 -2.88 4.01 -3.12
N GLU A 53 -2.34 5.23 -3.10
CA GLU A 53 -1.47 5.68 -2.00
C GLU A 53 -2.23 5.95 -0.69
N VAL A 54 -3.54 6.17 -0.80
CA VAL A 54 -4.45 6.52 0.31
C VAL A 54 -5.53 5.44 0.42
N ALA A 55 -5.92 5.08 1.64
CA ALA A 55 -6.97 4.09 1.85
C ALA A 55 -8.33 4.62 1.37
N ILE A 56 -9.19 3.72 0.88
CA ILE A 56 -10.51 4.10 0.33
C ILE A 56 -11.34 4.86 1.37
N ILE A 57 -11.26 4.47 2.65
CA ILE A 57 -12.01 5.11 3.74
C ILE A 57 -11.64 6.59 3.94
N ASP A 58 -10.37 6.94 3.68
CA ASP A 58 -9.87 8.31 3.80
C ASP A 58 -10.22 9.14 2.57
N LEU A 59 -10.31 8.51 1.38
CA LEU A 59 -10.74 9.19 0.15
C LEU A 59 -12.19 9.69 0.22
N PHE A 60 -13.04 9.03 1.02
CA PHE A 60 -14.43 9.44 1.26
C PHE A 60 -14.61 10.36 2.46
N ASP A 61 -13.53 10.72 3.17
CA ASP A 61 -13.58 11.49 4.42
C ASP A 61 -14.59 10.88 5.44
N ILE A 62 -14.60 9.54 5.53
CA ILE A 62 -15.53 8.83 6.41
C ILE A 62 -15.09 9.05 7.85
N LEU A 63 -16.02 9.47 8.71
CA LEU A 63 -15.73 9.73 10.12
C LEU A 63 -15.30 8.44 10.87
N PRO A 64 -14.26 8.50 11.73
CA PRO A 64 -13.75 7.32 12.45
C PRO A 64 -14.79 6.53 13.26
N ASN A 65 -15.82 7.22 13.77
CA ASN A 65 -16.89 6.60 14.57
C ASN A 65 -17.77 5.61 13.78
N ILE A 66 -17.78 5.70 12.44
CA ILE A 66 -18.55 4.80 11.57
C ILE A 66 -17.69 3.77 10.83
N TRP A 67 -16.37 3.80 10.99
CA TRP A 67 -15.44 2.86 10.34
C TRP A 67 -15.76 1.39 10.65
N LYS A 68 -16.25 1.12 11.85
CA LYS A 68 -16.66 -0.23 12.29
C LYS A 68 -17.76 -0.87 11.44
N TYR A 69 -18.47 -0.10 10.61
CA TYR A 69 -19.49 -0.62 9.70
C TYR A 69 -18.93 -1.00 8.32
N TYR A 70 -17.70 -0.58 8.00
CA TYR A 70 -17.01 -0.87 6.75
C TYR A 70 -16.10 -2.09 6.93
N ASN A 71 -16.71 -3.27 6.94
CA ASN A 71 -16.00 -4.55 7.08
C ASN A 71 -16.11 -5.34 5.78
N ALA A 72 -15.07 -5.27 4.96
CA ALA A 72 -14.94 -6.07 3.76
C ALA A 72 -13.46 -6.45 3.59
N LYS A 73 -13.22 -7.68 3.12
CA LYS A 73 -11.88 -8.14 2.74
C LYS A 73 -11.73 -8.02 1.24
N LEU A 74 -10.52 -7.72 0.77
CA LEU A 74 -10.26 -7.62 -0.66
C LEU A 74 -10.55 -8.93 -1.41
N SER A 75 -10.35 -10.07 -0.73
CA SER A 75 -10.74 -11.40 -1.22
C SER A 75 -12.22 -11.53 -1.64
N GLN A 76 -13.12 -10.66 -1.17
CA GLN A 76 -14.53 -10.69 -1.57
C GLN A 76 -14.75 -10.26 -3.03
N ILE A 77 -13.80 -9.52 -3.62
CA ILE A 77 -13.82 -9.12 -5.03
C ILE A 77 -12.72 -9.82 -5.84
N ILE A 78 -12.15 -10.90 -5.31
CA ILE A 78 -11.17 -11.75 -6.01
C ILE A 78 -11.73 -13.17 -6.06
N HIS A 79 -11.90 -13.71 -7.26
CA HIS A 79 -12.35 -15.09 -7.46
C HIS A 79 -11.45 -15.79 -8.47
N GLN A 80 -10.89 -16.94 -8.10
CA GLN A 80 -10.01 -17.76 -8.96
C GLN A 80 -8.90 -16.92 -9.64
N HIS A 81 -8.24 -16.07 -8.86
CA HIS A 81 -7.16 -15.19 -9.32
C HIS A 81 -7.58 -14.15 -10.38
N SER A 82 -8.88 -13.81 -10.42
CA SER A 82 -9.42 -12.75 -11.25
C SER A 82 -10.20 -11.76 -10.40
N TRP A 83 -10.20 -10.50 -10.82
CA TRP A 83 -11.05 -9.48 -10.23
C TRP A 83 -12.52 -9.78 -10.54
N PHE A 84 -13.34 -9.80 -9.50
CA PHE A 84 -14.78 -10.00 -9.56
C PHE A 84 -15.48 -8.92 -8.74
N ALA A 85 -15.32 -7.67 -9.16
CA ALA A 85 -15.99 -6.53 -8.52
C ALA A 85 -17.42 -6.39 -9.04
N PRO A 86 -18.44 -6.30 -8.16
CA PRO A 86 -19.79 -5.92 -8.58
C PRO A 86 -19.79 -4.57 -9.32
N PRO A 87 -20.69 -4.31 -10.28
CA PRO A 87 -20.64 -3.11 -11.11
C PRO A 87 -20.52 -1.79 -10.33
N LYS A 88 -21.29 -1.63 -9.25
CA LYS A 88 -21.22 -0.45 -8.38
C LYS A 88 -19.86 -0.28 -7.69
N ILE A 89 -19.19 -1.38 -7.36
CA ILE A 89 -17.85 -1.35 -6.77
C ILE A 89 -16.81 -1.03 -7.85
N ALA A 90 -16.95 -1.57 -9.06
CA ALA A 90 -16.09 -1.20 -10.18
C ALA A 90 -16.20 0.30 -10.50
N GLU A 91 -17.42 0.83 -10.64
CA GLU A 91 -17.69 2.26 -10.84
C GLU A 91 -17.11 3.13 -9.71
N LEU A 92 -17.24 2.66 -8.47
CA LEU A 92 -16.66 3.32 -7.30
C LEU A 92 -15.13 3.39 -7.41
N LEU A 93 -14.47 2.26 -7.68
CA LEU A 93 -13.01 2.18 -7.80
C LEU A 93 -12.50 3.04 -8.96
N ASP A 94 -13.17 3.01 -10.11
CA ASP A 94 -12.84 3.85 -11.26
C ASP A 94 -12.95 5.34 -10.91
N SER A 95 -14.00 5.74 -10.17
CA SER A 95 -14.18 7.13 -9.71
C SER A 95 -13.07 7.60 -8.77
N LEU A 96 -12.40 6.66 -8.08
CA LEU A 96 -11.26 6.91 -7.20
C LEU A 96 -9.91 6.78 -7.94
N GLY A 97 -9.92 6.48 -9.24
CA GLY A 97 -8.71 6.25 -10.04
C GLY A 97 -8.01 4.92 -9.76
N ILE A 98 -8.70 3.95 -9.15
CA ILE A 98 -8.19 2.61 -8.87
C ILE A 98 -8.52 1.70 -10.06
N ASP A 99 -7.58 1.59 -11.00
CA ASP A 99 -7.71 0.68 -12.14
C ASP A 99 -7.25 -0.73 -11.77
N LEU A 100 -8.21 -1.64 -11.61
CA LEU A 100 -7.97 -3.05 -11.28
C LEU A 100 -7.09 -3.76 -12.33
N ASN A 101 -7.07 -3.32 -13.59
CA ASN A 101 -6.23 -3.91 -14.63
C ASN A 101 -4.74 -3.61 -14.44
N ASN A 102 -4.41 -2.54 -13.71
CA ASN A 102 -3.03 -2.17 -13.38
C ASN A 102 -2.50 -2.90 -12.14
N ILE A 103 -3.36 -3.62 -11.42
CA ILE A 103 -3.01 -4.37 -10.22
C ILE A 103 -2.93 -5.85 -10.57
N THR A 104 -1.74 -6.43 -10.37
CA THR A 104 -1.49 -7.83 -10.69
C THR A 104 -1.93 -8.71 -9.52
N LEU A 105 -2.73 -9.74 -9.80
CA LEU A 105 -3.03 -10.79 -8.83
C LEU A 105 -1.96 -11.89 -8.91
N ASN A 106 -1.38 -12.26 -7.77
CA ASN A 106 -0.39 -13.34 -7.71
C ASN A 106 -1.09 -14.70 -7.79
N ASN A 107 -0.73 -15.48 -8.80
CA ASN A 107 -1.24 -16.83 -9.04
C ASN A 107 -0.48 -17.92 -8.28
N SER A 108 0.65 -17.59 -7.64
CA SER A 108 1.40 -18.56 -6.85
C SER A 108 0.84 -18.59 -5.43
N GLU A 109 0.50 -19.77 -4.92
CA GLU A 109 0.18 -20.06 -3.51
C GLU A 109 1.30 -19.68 -2.52
N LEU A 110 2.40 -19.12 -3.01
CA LEU A 110 3.52 -18.64 -2.21
C LEU A 110 3.22 -17.22 -1.73
N ASP A 111 2.55 -17.16 -0.58
CA ASP A 111 2.44 -15.98 0.29
C ASP A 111 3.84 -15.66 0.87
N VAL A 112 4.76 -15.23 0.01
CA VAL A 112 6.10 -14.79 0.45
C VAL A 112 5.97 -13.35 0.89
N ARG A 113 5.76 -13.16 2.18
CA ARG A 113 6.02 -11.88 2.85
C ARG A 113 7.51 -11.59 2.68
N VAL A 114 7.84 -10.59 1.85
CA VAL A 114 9.15 -9.93 1.81
C VAL A 114 9.08 -8.69 2.68
#